data_AF-A0A552-F1
#
_entry.id   AF-A0A552-F1
#
_cell.length_a   1.000
_cell.length_b   1.000
_cell.length_c   1.000
_cell.angle_alpha   90.00
_cell.angle_beta   90.00
_cell.angle_gamma   90.00
#
_symmetry.space_group_name_H-M   'P 1'
#
loop_
_entity.id
_entity.type
_entity.pdbx_description
1 polymer ?
#
loop_
_entity_poly.entity_id
_entity_poly.type
_entity_poly.pdbx_seq_one_letter_code
_entity_poly.pdbx_strand_id
1 'polypeptide(L)'
;QLGPVWLGWTGMVSLATGILALNIIGLNMLAQVGWSVPEFIRQLFWLALEPPSPEYGLRMPPLNEGGWYIIASFFLLISVMSWWARTYLLAMEHKMGKHVFWAFGSAIWLFLVLGLFRPVLMGSWSEAVPYGIFPHLDWTTAFSIRYGNLYYNPFHALSIVFLYGSVLLFAMHGATILAVTRYGGDRELEQIVDRGTATERAALFWRWTM
;
A
#
# COMPACT_ATOMS: atom_id res chain seq x y z
N GLN A 1 -6.15 -19.76 15.20
CA GLN A 1 -4.88 -19.77 15.96
C GLN A 1 -4.18 -18.44 15.75
N LEU A 2 -3.59 -17.84 16.80
CA LEU A 2 -2.78 -16.62 16.70
C LEU A 2 -1.31 -16.98 17.02
N GLY A 3 -0.40 -16.74 16.08
CA GLY A 3 1.03 -16.99 16.23
C GLY A 3 1.45 -18.47 16.14
N PRO A 4 2.78 -18.73 16.11
CA PRO A 4 3.88 -17.76 16.27
C PRO A 4 4.15 -16.91 15.03
N VAL A 5 4.92 -15.82 15.19
CA VAL A 5 5.38 -14.96 14.07
C VAL A 5 6.89 -15.09 13.92
N TRP A 6 7.35 -15.40 12.72
CA TRP A 6 8.78 -15.43 12.43
C TRP A 6 9.35 -14.01 12.31
N LEU A 7 10.50 -13.73 12.93
CA LEU A 7 11.13 -12.40 12.87
C LEU A 7 12.63 -12.49 12.58
N GLY A 8 12.98 -12.62 11.29
CA GLY A 8 14.35 -12.46 10.83
C GLY A 8 14.80 -11.00 10.72
N TRP A 9 16.07 -10.80 10.34
CA TRP A 9 16.70 -9.47 10.30
C TRP A 9 15.99 -8.46 9.39
N THR A 10 15.48 -8.88 8.23
CA THR A 10 14.69 -8.01 7.34
C THR A 10 13.42 -7.51 8.00
N GLY A 11 12.75 -8.36 8.77
CA GLY A 11 11.60 -7.98 9.58
C GLY A 11 11.97 -7.02 10.70
N MET A 12 13.09 -7.25 11.40
CA MET A 12 13.56 -6.36 12.47
C MET A 12 13.90 -4.97 11.95
N VAL A 13 14.67 -4.87 10.85
CA VAL A 13 15.00 -3.59 10.19
C VAL A 13 13.73 -2.89 9.72
N SER A 14 12.80 -3.63 9.13
CA SER A 14 11.54 -3.07 8.65
C SER A 14 10.72 -2.46 9.79
N LEU A 15 10.55 -3.20 10.89
CA LEU A 15 9.81 -2.70 12.05
C LEU A 15 10.52 -1.52 12.71
N ALA A 16 11.83 -1.59 12.92
CA ALA A 16 12.58 -0.51 13.55
C ALA A 16 12.46 0.81 12.77
N THR A 17 12.70 0.76 11.46
CA THR A 17 12.62 1.95 10.59
C THR A 17 11.18 2.43 10.39
N GLY A 18 10.20 1.51 10.30
CA GLY A 18 8.79 1.86 10.20
C GLY A 18 8.27 2.55 11.47
N ILE A 19 8.65 2.05 12.65
CA ILE A 19 8.33 2.67 13.94
C ILE A 19 8.96 4.06 14.03
N LEU A 20 10.21 4.24 13.60
CA LEU A 20 10.84 5.56 13.57
C LEU A 20 10.09 6.53 12.64
N ALA A 21 9.74 6.11 11.42
CA ALA A 21 8.97 6.93 10.49
C ALA A 21 7.63 7.36 11.07
N LEU A 22 6.88 6.42 11.67
CA LEU A 22 5.58 6.70 12.30
C LEU A 22 5.71 7.64 13.50
N ASN A 23 6.77 7.51 14.31
CA ASN A 23 7.01 8.43 15.43
C ASN A 23 7.37 9.83 14.93
N ILE A 24 8.18 9.96 13.88
CA ILE A 24 8.49 11.28 13.29
C ILE A 24 7.19 11.95 12.81
N ILE A 25 6.33 11.22 12.11
CA ILE A 25 5.04 11.73 11.63
C ILE A 25 4.16 12.14 12.82
N GLY A 26 3.94 11.24 13.78
CA GLY A 26 3.07 11.47 14.93
C GLY A 26 3.54 12.59 15.85
N LEU A 27 4.85 12.72 16.09
CA LEU A 27 5.41 13.79 16.91
C LEU A 27 5.31 15.16 16.21
N ASN A 28 5.48 15.22 14.89
CA ASN A 28 5.26 16.46 14.13
C ASN A 28 3.78 16.89 14.15
N MET A 29 2.86 15.94 14.04
CA MET A 29 1.42 16.21 14.20
C MET A 29 1.09 16.69 15.62
N LEU A 30 1.66 16.07 16.67
CA LEU A 30 1.46 16.50 18.05
C LEU A 30 2.04 17.90 18.33
N ALA A 31 3.16 18.26 17.70
CA ALA A 31 3.76 19.59 17.82
C ALA A 31 2.86 20.69 17.23
N GLN A 32 2.09 20.42 16.17
CA GLN A 32 1.18 21.39 15.54
C GLN A 32 0.06 21.86 16.48
N VAL A 33 -0.33 21.03 17.45
CA VAL A 33 -1.34 21.35 18.46
C VAL A 33 -0.72 21.71 19.80
N GLY A 34 0.54 22.19 19.80
CA GLY A 34 1.23 22.66 21.00
C GLY A 34 1.42 21.56 22.05
N TRP A 35 1.61 20.31 21.63
CA TRP A 35 1.76 19.15 22.52
C TRP A 35 0.52 18.80 23.36
N SER A 36 -0.65 19.36 23.02
CA SER A 36 -1.92 19.04 23.67
C SER A 36 -2.49 17.72 23.14
N VAL A 37 -2.45 16.66 23.96
CA VAL A 37 -3.03 15.35 23.62
C VAL A 37 -4.54 15.42 23.32
N PRO A 38 -5.37 16.16 24.08
CA PRO A 38 -6.79 16.31 23.74
C PRO A 38 -7.01 16.92 22.35
N GLU A 39 -6.23 17.94 22.00
CA GLU A 39 -6.31 18.59 20.68
C GLU A 39 -5.78 17.69 19.57
N PHE A 40 -4.73 16.91 19.84
CA PHE A 40 -4.21 15.92 18.91
C PHE A 40 -5.27 14.88 18.54
N ILE A 41 -6.00 14.36 19.54
CA ILE A 41 -7.09 13.40 19.30
C ILE A 41 -8.25 14.08 18.56
N ARG A 42 -8.66 15.28 18.99
CA ARG A 42 -9.76 16.04 18.37
C ARG A 42 -9.49 16.34 16.90
N GLN A 43 -8.25 16.68 16.57
CA GLN A 43 -7.85 17.16 15.25
C GLN A 43 -7.10 16.11 14.42
N LEU A 44 -6.93 14.88 14.90
CA LEU A 44 -6.08 13.84 14.30
C LEU A 44 -6.23 13.71 12.78
N PHE A 45 -7.47 13.77 12.28
CA PHE A 45 -7.76 13.62 10.86
C PHE A 45 -7.23 14.76 9.98
N TRP A 46 -7.07 15.95 10.53
CA TRP A 46 -6.60 17.16 9.83
C TRP A 46 -5.11 17.42 9.98
N LEU A 47 -4.43 16.78 10.93
CA LEU A 47 -2.99 16.95 11.14
C LEU A 47 -2.19 16.26 10.04
N ALA A 48 -1.01 16.80 9.73
CA ALA A 48 -0.20 16.33 8.62
C ALA A 48 1.31 16.47 8.88
N LEU A 49 2.14 15.59 8.33
CA LEU A 49 3.53 15.94 8.02
C LEU A 49 3.60 16.27 6.52
N GLU A 50 3.72 17.56 6.22
CA GLU A 50 3.71 18.11 4.85
C GLU A 50 5.07 17.96 4.15
N PRO A 51 5.10 17.75 2.82
CA PRO A 51 6.33 17.81 2.04
C PRO A 51 6.93 19.24 2.04
N PRO A 52 8.21 19.38 1.67
CA PRO A 52 8.87 20.68 1.55
C PRO A 52 8.19 21.61 0.54
N SER A 53 8.31 22.91 0.76
CA SER A 53 7.84 23.92 -0.21
C SER A 53 8.63 23.85 -1.54
N PRO A 54 8.07 24.35 -2.66
CA PRO A 54 8.73 24.27 -3.97
C PRO A 54 10.08 24.99 -4.07
N GLU A 55 10.36 25.98 -3.22
CA GLU A 55 11.60 26.76 -3.25
C GLU A 55 12.86 25.92 -2.99
N TYR A 56 12.69 24.78 -2.31
CA TYR A 56 13.75 23.83 -2.02
C TYR A 56 14.03 22.88 -3.19
N GLY A 57 13.14 22.78 -4.17
CA GLY A 57 13.24 21.80 -5.26
C GLY A 57 13.47 20.39 -4.72
N LEU A 58 14.59 19.76 -5.10
CA LEU A 58 15.01 18.45 -4.60
C LEU A 58 16.06 18.48 -3.48
N ARG A 59 16.40 19.67 -2.95
CA ARG A 59 17.39 19.81 -1.88
C ARG A 59 16.80 19.39 -0.54
N MET A 60 17.66 19.06 0.41
CA MET A 60 17.26 18.85 1.80
C MET A 60 16.92 20.21 2.45
N PRO A 61 15.67 20.45 2.87
CA PRO A 61 15.28 21.69 3.54
C PRO A 61 15.65 21.67 5.04
N PRO A 62 15.54 22.81 5.75
CA PRO A 62 15.55 22.86 7.21
C PRO A 62 14.50 21.91 7.83
N LEU A 63 14.76 21.43 9.05
CA LEU A 63 13.89 20.44 9.72
C LEU A 63 12.44 20.93 9.87
N ASN A 64 12.25 22.19 10.25
CA ASN A 64 10.96 22.86 10.45
C ASN A 64 10.25 23.23 9.13
N GLU A 65 10.87 23.01 7.97
CA GLU A 65 10.38 23.40 6.65
C GLU A 65 10.28 22.20 5.69
N GLY A 66 9.92 21.04 6.23
CA GLY A 66 9.77 19.79 5.48
C GLY A 66 10.95 18.83 5.61
N GLY A 67 12.00 19.16 6.36
CA GLY A 67 13.12 18.25 6.57
C GLY A 67 12.71 16.97 7.30
N TRP A 68 11.78 17.07 8.25
CA TRP A 68 11.18 15.89 8.90
C TRP A 68 10.44 14.98 7.93
N TYR A 69 9.80 15.53 6.90
CA TYR A 69 9.13 14.74 5.86
C TYR A 69 10.14 13.86 5.13
N ILE A 70 11.25 14.44 4.64
CA ILE A 70 12.28 13.70 3.92
C ILE A 70 12.87 12.57 4.77
N ILE A 71 13.15 12.84 6.06
CA ILE A 71 13.68 11.84 6.99
C ILE A 71 12.65 10.73 7.25
N ALA A 72 11.38 11.07 7.49
CA ALA A 72 10.31 10.10 7.67
C ALA A 72 10.12 9.22 6.42
N SER A 73 10.12 9.83 5.23
CA SER A 73 10.01 9.12 3.95
C SER A 73 11.18 8.18 3.70
N PHE A 74 12.41 8.58 4.06
CA PHE A 74 13.59 7.73 3.96
C PHE A 74 13.48 6.48 4.85
N PHE A 75 13.11 6.65 6.12
CA PHE A 75 12.90 5.51 7.01
C PHE A 75 11.74 4.63 6.58
N LEU A 76 10.64 5.22 6.10
CA LEU A 76 9.50 4.47 5.54
C LEU A 76 9.92 3.66 4.31
N LEU A 77 10.74 4.23 3.42
CA LEU A 77 11.26 3.53 2.25
C LEU A 77 12.08 2.31 2.66
N ILE A 78 13.02 2.45 3.61
CA ILE A 78 13.78 1.31 4.13
C ILE A 78 12.85 0.27 4.74
N SER A 79 11.83 0.71 5.48
CA SER A 79 10.86 -0.17 6.13
C SER A 79 10.13 -1.04 5.11
N VAL A 80 9.56 -0.42 4.07
CA VAL A 80 8.80 -1.10 3.02
C VAL A 80 9.70 -2.01 2.20
N MET A 81 10.89 -1.57 1.80
CA MET A 81 11.83 -2.38 1.01
C MET A 81 12.36 -3.58 1.80
N SER A 82 12.61 -3.41 3.11
CA SER A 82 13.01 -4.51 3.98
C SER A 82 11.85 -5.51 4.19
N TRP A 83 10.60 -5.03 4.27
CA TRP A 83 9.43 -5.92 4.30
C TRP A 83 9.24 -6.66 2.98
N TRP A 84 9.51 -6.01 1.85
CA TRP A 84 9.47 -6.66 0.54
C TRP A 84 10.50 -7.79 0.45
N ALA A 85 11.75 -7.54 0.85
CA ALA A 85 12.79 -8.57 0.95
C ALA A 85 12.38 -9.72 1.88
N ARG A 86 11.73 -9.42 3.02
CA ARG A 86 11.17 -10.43 3.92
C ARG A 86 10.18 -11.36 3.21
N THR A 87 9.28 -10.83 2.37
CA THR A 87 8.32 -11.68 1.63
C THR A 87 9.00 -12.66 0.66
N TYR A 88 10.11 -12.24 0.04
CA TYR A 88 10.92 -13.12 -0.82
C TYR A 88 11.59 -14.25 -0.03
N LEU A 89 12.28 -13.89 1.06
CA LEU A 89 13.03 -14.85 1.88
C LEU A 89 12.11 -15.91 2.46
N LEU A 90 10.95 -15.52 2.98
CA LEU A 90 9.95 -16.47 3.50
C LEU A 90 9.45 -17.42 2.41
N ALA A 91 9.10 -16.91 1.23
CA ALA A 91 8.66 -17.77 0.13
C ALA A 91 9.77 -18.75 -0.29
N MET A 92 11.04 -18.34 -0.26
CA MET A 92 12.18 -19.18 -0.57
C MET A 92 12.40 -20.27 0.50
N GLU A 93 12.38 -19.92 1.78
CA GLU A 93 12.53 -20.86 2.91
C GLU A 93 11.45 -21.94 2.89
N HIS A 94 10.22 -21.56 2.55
CA HIS A 94 9.10 -22.49 2.38
C HIS A 94 9.04 -23.18 1.00
N LYS A 95 10.02 -22.95 0.12
CA LYS A 95 10.10 -23.53 -1.24
C LYS A 95 8.85 -23.23 -2.10
N MET A 96 8.22 -22.08 -1.87
CA MET A 96 7.03 -21.62 -2.58
C MET A 96 7.38 -20.78 -3.82
N GLY A 97 6.40 -20.61 -4.71
CA GLY A 97 6.45 -19.60 -5.76
C GLY A 97 6.44 -18.17 -5.16
N LYS A 98 7.04 -17.21 -5.88
CA LYS A 98 7.28 -15.84 -5.39
C LYS A 98 6.17 -14.87 -5.79
N HIS A 99 4.97 -15.37 -6.04
CA HIS A 99 3.84 -14.60 -6.56
C HIS A 99 3.47 -13.41 -5.66
N VAL A 100 3.45 -13.61 -4.34
CA VAL A 100 3.17 -12.52 -3.37
C VAL A 100 4.26 -11.44 -3.39
N PHE A 101 5.54 -11.82 -3.52
CA PHE A 101 6.64 -10.86 -3.65
C PHE A 101 6.48 -9.99 -4.91
N TRP A 102 6.12 -10.59 -6.04
CA TRP A 102 5.90 -9.85 -7.30
C TRP A 102 4.68 -8.94 -7.24
N ALA A 103 3.56 -9.43 -6.70
CA ALA A 103 2.36 -8.62 -6.50
C ALA A 103 2.65 -7.45 -5.56
N PHE A 104 3.33 -7.68 -4.43
CA PHE A 104 3.73 -6.60 -3.52
C PHE A 104 4.68 -5.60 -4.19
N GLY A 105 5.60 -6.06 -5.04
CA GLY A 105 6.46 -5.20 -5.85
C GLY A 105 5.68 -4.22 -6.74
N SER A 106 4.56 -4.64 -7.33
CA SER A 106 3.70 -3.73 -8.10
C SER A 106 3.01 -2.66 -7.26
N ALA A 107 2.66 -2.97 -6.00
CA ALA A 107 2.13 -1.97 -5.07
C ALA A 107 3.21 -0.96 -4.63
N ILE A 108 4.44 -1.46 -4.37
CA ILE A 108 5.60 -0.62 -4.07
C ILE A 108 5.92 0.29 -5.26
N TRP A 109 5.77 -0.19 -6.50
CA TRP A 109 5.94 0.64 -7.68
C TRP A 109 5.03 1.89 -7.65
N LEU A 110 3.73 1.73 -7.39
CA LEU A 110 2.82 2.87 -7.26
C LEU A 110 3.24 3.82 -6.13
N PHE A 111 3.59 3.27 -4.96
CA PHE A 111 4.11 4.05 -3.82
C PHE A 111 5.33 4.89 -4.21
N LEU A 112 6.31 4.31 -4.91
CA LEU A 112 7.51 5.00 -5.37
C LEU A 112 7.21 6.01 -6.47
N VAL A 113 6.29 5.73 -7.40
CA VAL A 113 5.87 6.69 -8.42
C VAL A 113 5.29 7.94 -7.77
N LEU A 114 4.43 7.79 -6.76
CA LEU A 114 3.77 8.91 -6.09
C LEU A 114 4.73 9.74 -5.22
N GLY A 115 5.58 9.07 -4.43
CA GLY A 115 6.41 9.73 -3.40
C GLY A 115 7.87 9.95 -3.75
N LEU A 116 8.39 9.35 -4.83
CA LEU A 116 9.82 9.42 -5.18
C LEU A 116 10.06 9.76 -6.66
N PHE A 117 9.66 8.89 -7.58
CA PHE A 117 10.02 9.05 -9.00
C PHE A 117 9.35 10.25 -9.64
N ARG A 118 8.03 10.44 -9.47
CA ARG A 118 7.36 11.61 -10.04
C ARG A 118 7.89 12.92 -9.42
N PRO A 119 8.00 13.08 -8.08
CA PRO A 119 8.63 14.28 -7.51
C PRO A 119 10.03 14.59 -8.07
N VAL A 120 10.88 13.56 -8.22
CA VAL A 120 12.22 13.72 -8.83
C VAL A 120 12.14 14.17 -10.28
N LEU A 121 11.27 13.57 -11.10
CA LEU A 121 11.08 13.96 -12.50
C LEU A 121 10.50 15.38 -12.65
N MET A 122 9.68 15.80 -11.68
CA MET A 122 9.12 17.15 -11.62
C MET A 122 10.09 18.18 -11.00
N GLY A 123 11.22 17.73 -10.46
CA GLY A 123 12.24 18.58 -9.87
C GLY A 123 11.86 19.20 -8.51
N SER A 124 10.84 18.68 -7.82
CA SER A 124 10.39 19.22 -6.54
C SER A 124 9.80 18.17 -5.60
N TRP A 125 10.22 18.18 -4.33
CA TRP A 125 9.62 17.35 -3.28
C TRP A 125 8.19 17.79 -2.92
N SER A 126 7.80 19.04 -3.23
CA SER A 126 6.44 19.56 -2.99
C SER A 126 5.34 18.78 -3.73
N GLU A 127 5.72 17.99 -4.73
CA GLU A 127 4.83 17.13 -5.51
C GLU A 127 4.49 15.82 -4.78
N ALA A 128 5.24 15.44 -3.74
CA ALA A 128 5.03 14.20 -3.01
C ALA A 128 3.75 14.25 -2.14
N VAL A 129 3.27 13.08 -1.72
CA VAL A 129 2.03 12.95 -0.94
C VAL A 129 2.31 13.29 0.53
N PRO A 130 1.52 14.16 1.20
CA PRO A 130 1.68 14.43 2.62
C PRO A 130 1.26 13.24 3.49
N TYR A 131 1.83 13.13 4.69
CA TYR A 131 1.40 12.13 5.67
C TYR A 131 0.31 12.70 6.57
N GLY A 132 -0.95 12.45 6.26
CA GLY A 132 -2.10 12.86 7.06
C GLY A 132 -3.39 12.27 6.51
N ILE A 133 -4.43 12.11 7.33
CA ILE A 133 -5.65 11.41 6.89
C ILE A 133 -6.44 12.24 5.87
N PHE A 134 -6.91 13.44 6.20
CA PHE A 134 -7.51 14.32 5.19
C PHE A 134 -6.49 14.96 4.24
N PRO A 135 -5.28 15.36 4.70
CA PRO A 135 -4.25 15.92 3.82
C PRO A 135 -3.90 15.04 2.60
N HIS A 136 -3.79 13.72 2.73
CA HIS A 136 -3.51 12.86 1.56
C HIS A 136 -4.73 12.74 0.61
N LEU A 137 -5.96 12.92 1.10
CA LEU A 137 -7.16 12.99 0.28
C LEU A 137 -7.22 14.33 -0.47
N ASP A 138 -6.88 15.42 0.20
CA ASP A 138 -6.78 16.75 -0.39
C ASP A 138 -5.73 16.76 -1.50
N TRP A 139 -4.57 16.14 -1.27
CA TRP A 139 -3.54 15.93 -2.29
C TRP A 139 -4.07 15.17 -3.51
N THR A 140 -4.85 14.11 -3.29
CA THR A 140 -5.43 13.31 -4.39
C THR A 140 -6.35 14.15 -5.27
N THR A 141 -7.16 15.01 -4.65
CA THR A 141 -8.04 15.95 -5.36
C THR A 141 -7.24 17.03 -6.08
N ALA A 142 -6.28 17.66 -5.38
CA ALA A 142 -5.43 18.71 -5.93
C ALA A 142 -4.62 18.21 -7.13
N PHE A 143 -4.10 16.98 -7.07
CA PHE A 143 -3.40 16.33 -8.17
C PHE A 143 -4.32 16.19 -9.38
N SER A 144 -5.56 15.73 -9.20
CA SER A 144 -6.53 15.63 -10.30
C SER A 144 -6.86 16.98 -10.92
N ILE A 145 -7.09 18.01 -10.10
CA ILE A 145 -7.39 19.36 -10.59
C ILE A 145 -6.20 19.94 -11.35
N ARG A 146 -4.99 19.81 -10.81
CA ARG A 146 -3.76 20.36 -11.39
C ARG A 146 -3.45 19.83 -12.78
N TYR A 147 -3.78 18.56 -13.04
CA TYR A 147 -3.54 17.87 -14.31
C TYR A 147 -4.80 17.73 -15.18
N GLY A 148 -5.83 18.54 -14.94
CA GLY A 148 -6.97 18.66 -15.86
C GLY A 148 -7.93 17.47 -15.83
N ASN A 149 -8.25 17.01 -14.61
CA ASN A 149 -9.20 15.92 -14.33
C ASN A 149 -8.70 14.52 -14.74
N LEU A 150 -8.31 13.73 -13.73
CA LEU A 150 -7.83 12.35 -13.90
C LEU A 150 -8.83 11.37 -14.53
N TYR A 151 -10.12 11.69 -14.62
CA TYR A 151 -11.07 10.82 -15.32
C TYR A 151 -10.71 10.62 -16.80
N TYR A 152 -10.02 11.58 -17.42
CA TYR A 152 -9.58 11.49 -18.81
C TYR A 152 -8.20 10.82 -18.98
N ASN A 153 -7.54 10.42 -17.88
CA ASN A 153 -6.29 9.66 -17.96
C ASN A 153 -6.60 8.17 -18.22
N PRO A 154 -6.14 7.59 -19.34
CA PRO A 154 -6.46 6.21 -19.69
C PRO A 154 -5.90 5.19 -18.69
N PHE A 155 -4.75 5.44 -18.07
CA PHE A 155 -4.19 4.55 -17.05
C PHE A 155 -4.94 4.63 -15.72
N HIS A 156 -5.50 5.80 -15.39
CA HIS A 156 -6.39 5.92 -14.24
C HIS A 156 -7.69 5.14 -14.46
N ALA A 157 -8.30 5.25 -15.65
CA ALA A 157 -9.45 4.44 -16.02
C ALA A 157 -9.16 2.93 -15.97
N LEU A 158 -8.02 2.49 -16.50
CA LEU A 158 -7.59 1.08 -16.40
C LEU A 158 -7.42 0.64 -14.95
N SER A 159 -6.83 1.47 -14.10
CA SER A 159 -6.70 1.18 -12.66
C SER A 159 -8.07 0.97 -11.99
N ILE A 160 -9.08 1.80 -12.33
CA ILE A 160 -10.45 1.63 -11.85
C ILE A 160 -11.06 0.30 -12.34
N VAL A 161 -10.87 -0.05 -13.62
CA VAL A 161 -11.33 -1.34 -14.16
C VAL A 161 -10.71 -2.51 -13.38
N PHE A 162 -9.42 -2.46 -13.06
CA PHE A 162 -8.77 -3.52 -12.28
C PHE A 162 -9.18 -3.51 -10.80
N LEU A 163 -9.44 -2.35 -10.21
CA LEU A 163 -9.99 -2.27 -8.86
C LEU A 163 -11.38 -2.91 -8.77
N TYR A 164 -12.29 -2.52 -9.66
CA TYR A 164 -13.64 -3.09 -9.73
C TYR A 164 -13.60 -4.58 -10.11
N GLY A 165 -12.75 -4.93 -11.07
CA GLY A 165 -12.53 -6.32 -11.48
C GLY A 165 -12.00 -7.19 -10.33
N SER A 166 -11.14 -6.66 -9.47
CA SER A 166 -10.64 -7.40 -8.30
C SER A 166 -11.75 -7.69 -7.30
N VAL A 167 -12.61 -6.71 -7.01
CA VAL A 167 -13.77 -6.90 -6.12
C VAL A 167 -14.75 -7.90 -6.74
N LEU A 168 -15.05 -7.76 -8.04
CA LEU A 168 -15.93 -8.64 -8.78
C LEU A 168 -15.42 -10.10 -8.76
N LEU A 169 -14.17 -10.31 -9.15
CA LEU A 169 -13.56 -11.63 -9.23
C LEU A 169 -13.45 -12.29 -7.86
N PHE A 170 -13.12 -11.54 -6.81
CA PHE A 170 -13.03 -12.13 -5.48
C PHE A 170 -14.43 -12.46 -4.92
N ALA A 171 -15.44 -11.62 -5.18
CA ALA A 171 -16.83 -11.93 -4.82
C ALA A 171 -17.33 -13.20 -5.54
N MET A 172 -17.08 -13.30 -6.86
CA MET A 172 -17.40 -14.48 -7.66
C MET A 172 -16.68 -15.73 -7.15
N HIS A 173 -15.36 -15.66 -6.97
CA HIS A 173 -14.55 -16.78 -6.53
C HIS A 173 -14.93 -17.23 -5.13
N GLY A 174 -14.99 -16.31 -4.16
CA GLY A 174 -15.36 -16.64 -2.78
C GLY A 174 -16.76 -17.26 -2.67
N ALA A 175 -17.75 -16.71 -3.37
CA ALA A 175 -19.10 -17.29 -3.42
C ALA A 175 -19.09 -18.68 -4.08
N THR A 176 -18.29 -18.87 -5.12
CA THR A 176 -18.15 -20.17 -5.81
C THR A 176 -17.57 -21.23 -4.88
N ILE A 177 -16.44 -20.93 -4.23
CA ILE A 177 -15.77 -21.87 -3.31
C ILE A 177 -16.71 -22.25 -2.17
N LEU A 178 -17.42 -21.27 -1.56
CA LEU A 178 -18.42 -21.53 -0.54
C LEU A 178 -19.58 -22.42 -1.03
N ALA A 179 -20.05 -22.20 -2.27
CA ALA A 179 -21.13 -23.01 -2.86
C ALA A 179 -20.72 -24.47 -3.10
N VAL A 180 -19.42 -24.75 -3.27
CA VAL A 180 -18.88 -26.11 -3.48
C VAL A 180 -18.12 -26.67 -2.26
N THR A 181 -18.14 -25.99 -1.10
CA THR A 181 -17.48 -26.48 0.13
C THR A 181 -18.02 -27.85 0.57
N ARG A 182 -19.30 -28.15 0.32
CA ARG A 182 -19.87 -29.49 0.61
C ARG A 182 -19.20 -30.63 -0.16
N TYR A 183 -18.43 -30.31 -1.20
CA TYR A 183 -17.65 -31.24 -2.01
C TYR A 183 -16.13 -31.08 -1.76
N GLY A 184 -15.72 -30.30 -0.75
CA GLY A 184 -14.33 -30.02 -0.43
C GLY A 184 -13.64 -29.04 -1.40
N GLY A 185 -14.38 -28.11 -1.99
CA GLY A 185 -13.82 -27.14 -2.94
C GLY A 185 -12.83 -26.12 -2.34
N ASP A 186 -12.84 -25.94 -1.02
CA ASP A 186 -11.88 -25.14 -0.25
C ASP A 186 -10.48 -25.78 -0.18
N ARG A 187 -10.38 -27.09 -0.47
CA ARG A 187 -9.11 -27.83 -0.58
C ARG A 187 -8.52 -27.67 -1.98
N GLU A 188 -8.23 -26.42 -2.34
CA GLU A 188 -7.92 -26.04 -3.73
C GLU A 188 -6.65 -26.70 -4.26
N LEU A 189 -5.64 -26.95 -3.42
CA LEU A 189 -4.40 -27.60 -3.86
C LEU A 189 -4.66 -29.02 -4.38
N GLU A 190 -5.47 -29.80 -3.66
CA GLU A 190 -5.85 -31.14 -4.07
C GLU A 190 -6.76 -31.10 -5.31
N GLN A 191 -7.71 -30.16 -5.36
CA GLN A 191 -8.58 -29.99 -6.53
C GLN A 191 -7.83 -29.59 -7.81
N ILE A 192 -6.69 -28.89 -7.68
CA ILE A 192 -5.82 -28.53 -8.81
C ILE A 192 -5.04 -29.75 -9.31
N VAL A 193 -4.51 -30.57 -8.40
CA VAL A 193 -3.70 -31.75 -8.76
C VAL A 193 -4.56 -32.90 -9.27
N ASP A 194 -5.70 -33.15 -8.63
CA ASP A 194 -6.66 -34.19 -8.99
C ASP A 194 -8.09 -33.60 -9.00
N ARG A 195 -8.62 -33.38 -10.19
CA ARG A 195 -9.86 -32.61 -10.40
C ARG A 195 -11.06 -33.37 -9.83
N GLY A 196 -11.65 -32.85 -8.76
CA GLY A 196 -12.87 -33.39 -8.16
C GLY A 196 -14.16 -32.73 -8.65
N THR A 197 -15.30 -33.27 -8.21
CA THR A 197 -16.64 -32.76 -8.58
C THR A 197 -16.89 -31.33 -8.10
N ALA A 198 -16.16 -30.84 -7.08
CA ALA A 198 -16.24 -29.46 -6.63
C ALA A 198 -15.82 -28.49 -7.76
N THR A 199 -14.62 -28.67 -8.30
CA THR A 199 -14.08 -27.84 -9.40
C THR A 199 -14.84 -28.05 -10.70
N GLU A 200 -15.31 -29.28 -10.99
CA GLU A 200 -16.15 -29.52 -12.17
C GLU A 200 -17.45 -28.71 -12.12
N ARG A 201 -18.15 -28.72 -10.98
CA ARG A 201 -19.40 -27.95 -10.79
C ARG A 201 -19.14 -26.45 -10.79
N ALA A 202 -18.07 -26.00 -10.14
CA ALA A 202 -17.65 -24.60 -10.16
C ALA A 202 -17.40 -24.12 -11.60
N ALA A 203 -16.65 -24.89 -12.40
CA ALA A 203 -16.37 -24.57 -13.79
C ALA A 203 -17.63 -24.61 -14.67
N LEU A 204 -18.50 -25.63 -14.50
CA LEU A 204 -19.75 -25.75 -15.25
C LEU A 204 -20.72 -24.60 -14.94
N PHE A 205 -20.83 -24.18 -13.68
CA PHE A 205 -21.65 -23.04 -13.28
C PHE A 205 -21.26 -21.78 -14.07
N TRP A 206 -19.97 -21.46 -14.10
CA TRP A 206 -19.50 -20.30 -14.86
C TRP A 206 -19.66 -20.49 -16.36
N ARG A 207 -19.26 -21.64 -16.92
CA ARG A 207 -19.41 -21.93 -18.37
C ARG A 207 -20.85 -21.83 -18.87
N TRP A 208 -21.83 -22.18 -18.04
CA TRP A 208 -23.25 -22.09 -18.42
C TRP A 208 -23.83 -20.69 -18.19
N THR A 209 -23.13 -19.83 -17.45
CA THR A 209 -23.53 -18.46 -17.15
C THR A 209 -22.94 -17.47 -18.17
N MET A 210 -21.65 -17.58 -18.48
CA MET A 210 -20.88 -16.68 -19.36
C MET A 210 -19.69 -17.39 -20.00
#